data_AF-A0AAW0IB02-F1
#
_entry.id   AF-A0AAW0IB02-F1
#
_cell.length_a   1.000
_cell.length_b   1.000
_cell.length_c   1.000
_cell.angle_alpha   90.00
_cell.angle_beta   90.00
_cell.angle_gamma   90.00
#
_symmetry.space_group_name_H-M   'P 1'
#
loop_
_entity.id
_entity.type
_entity.pdbx_description
1 polymer ?
#
loop_
_entity_poly.entity_id
_entity_poly.type
_entity_poly.pdbx_seq_one_letter_code
_entity_poly.pdbx_strand_id
1 'polypeptide(L)'
;MKMRTRIAFSLFIFIILSERNSMAMAQNTSTIQVNVGVILDLDTWNGKMGFSCINMALSDFYASNPHYRTRLVLNSRDSKSDVVGAAAAGSLSLS
;
A
#
# COMPACT_ATOMS: atom_id res chain seq x y z
N MET A 1 10.30 -30.60 41.77
CA MET A 1 10.93 -30.32 40.46
C MET A 1 9.93 -30.01 39.32
N LYS A 2 8.67 -29.64 39.60
CA LYS A 2 7.60 -29.45 38.59
C LYS A 2 7.35 -27.96 38.21
N MET A 3 7.75 -27.03 39.09
CA MET A 3 7.50 -25.58 38.93
C MET A 3 8.53 -24.89 38.04
N ARG A 4 9.79 -25.34 38.07
CA ARG A 4 10.87 -24.81 37.20
C ARG A 4 10.63 -25.09 35.71
N THR A 5 10.02 -26.24 35.39
CA THR A 5 9.70 -26.62 34.01
C THR A 5 8.60 -25.76 33.39
N ARG A 6 7.62 -25.30 34.20
CA ARG A 6 6.54 -24.41 33.72
C ARG A 6 7.07 -23.02 33.38
N ILE A 7 8.00 -22.49 34.19
CA ILE A 7 8.65 -21.21 33.94
C ILE A 7 9.53 -21.31 32.69
N ALA A 8 10.33 -22.37 32.57
CA ALA A 8 11.16 -22.61 31.39
C ALA A 8 10.32 -22.72 30.10
N PHE A 9 9.19 -23.43 30.14
CA PHE A 9 8.28 -23.54 28.99
C PHE A 9 7.64 -22.21 28.63
N SER A 10 7.22 -21.42 29.64
CA SER A 10 6.67 -20.08 29.41
C SER A 10 7.70 -19.13 28.79
N LEU A 11 8.95 -19.16 29.26
CA LEU A 11 10.03 -18.34 28.69
C LEU A 11 10.36 -18.77 27.26
N PHE A 12 10.33 -20.07 26.97
CA PHE A 12 10.54 -20.60 25.62
C PHE A 12 9.45 -20.12 24.64
N ILE A 13 8.17 -20.13 25.05
CA ILE A 13 7.07 -19.57 24.25
C ILE A 13 7.27 -18.07 24.00
N PHE A 14 7.69 -17.31 25.02
CA PHE A 14 7.94 -15.87 24.88
C PHE A 14 9.07 -15.55 23.88
N ILE A 15 10.14 -16.34 23.86
CA ILE A 15 11.26 -16.18 22.90
C ILE A 15 10.81 -16.50 21.47
N ILE A 16 10.03 -17.57 21.27
CA ILE A 16 9.48 -17.91 19.94
C ILE A 16 8.54 -16.80 19.41
N LEU A 17 7.81 -16.12 20.30
CA LEU A 17 6.94 -15.01 19.94
C LEU A 17 7.71 -13.70 19.67
N SER A 18 8.85 -13.47 20.33
CA SER A 18 9.65 -12.24 20.14
C SER A 18 10.42 -12.22 18.82
N GLU A 19 10.89 -13.37 18.33
CA GLU A 19 11.64 -13.49 17.07
C GLU A 19 10.80 -13.22 15.80
N ARG A 20 9.48 -13.08 15.91
CA ARG A 20 8.59 -12.73 14.79
C ARG A 20 8.74 -11.27 14.29
N ASN A 21 9.54 -10.44 14.94
CA ASN A 21 9.57 -8.98 14.72
C ASN A 21 10.87 -8.40 14.13
N SER A 22 11.66 -9.16 13.38
CA SER A 22 12.81 -8.55 12.71
C SER A 22 13.20 -9.30 11.46
N MET A 23 12.84 -8.72 10.31
CA MET A 23 13.75 -8.50 9.17
C MET A 23 13.10 -7.51 8.20
N ALA A 24 13.16 -6.22 8.49
CA ALA A 24 13.09 -5.22 7.43
C ALA A 24 14.52 -4.86 7.04
N MET A 25 15.14 -5.66 6.16
CA MET A 25 16.34 -5.19 5.47
C MET A 25 15.93 -3.98 4.63
N ALA A 26 16.43 -2.79 5.00
CA ALA A 26 16.39 -1.64 4.13
C ALA A 26 17.32 -1.91 2.95
N GLN A 27 16.79 -2.59 1.93
CA GLN A 27 17.47 -2.70 0.66
C GLN A 27 17.41 -1.33 0.01
N ASN A 28 18.58 -0.72 -0.20
CA ASN A 28 18.73 0.49 -1.01
C ASN A 28 18.55 0.08 -2.49
N THR A 29 17.35 -0.36 -2.84
CA THR A 29 16.99 -0.83 -4.18
C THR A 29 16.40 0.35 -4.94
N SER A 30 17.04 0.78 -6.03
CA SER A 30 16.41 1.71 -6.98
C SER A 30 15.02 1.20 -7.32
N THR A 31 14.01 1.99 -6.96
CA THR A 31 12.60 1.72 -7.24
C THR A 31 12.27 2.23 -8.64
N ILE A 32 11.55 1.44 -9.42
CA ILE A 32 11.13 1.81 -10.77
C ILE A 32 9.75 2.45 -10.61
N GLN A 33 9.66 3.76 -10.87
CA GLN A 33 8.39 4.47 -10.80
C GLN A 33 7.57 4.23 -12.07
N VAL A 34 6.29 3.91 -11.91
CA VAL A 34 5.33 3.77 -13.01
C VAL A 34 4.19 4.73 -12.76
N ASN A 35 4.05 5.71 -13.64
CA ASN A 35 2.97 6.70 -13.56
C ASN A 35 1.65 6.09 -14.04
N VAL A 36 0.60 6.25 -13.25
CA VAL A 36 -0.74 5.74 -13.55
C VAL A 36 -1.74 6.89 -13.39
N GLY A 37 -2.43 7.26 -14.47
CA GLY A 37 -3.51 8.23 -14.42
C GLY A 37 -4.79 7.62 -13.83
N VAL A 38 -5.44 8.35 -12.92
CA VAL A 38 -6.73 7.96 -12.32
C VAL A 38 -7.71 9.10 -12.48
N ILE A 39 -8.82 8.88 -13.18
CA ILE A 39 -9.86 9.89 -13.40
C ILE A 39 -11.13 9.41 -12.71
N LEU A 40 -11.55 10.16 -11.69
CA LEU A 40 -12.74 9.88 -10.88
C LEU A 40 -13.45 11.20 -10.58
N ASP A 41 -14.73 11.13 -10.24
CA ASP A 41 -15.44 12.28 -9.69
C ASP A 41 -15.07 12.45 -8.21
N LEU A 42 -14.04 13.24 -7.94
CA LEU A 42 -13.50 13.40 -6.59
C LEU A 42 -14.36 14.31 -5.70
N ASP A 43 -15.40 14.92 -6.26
CA ASP A 43 -16.38 15.70 -5.50
C ASP A 43 -17.50 14.79 -4.94
N THR A 44 -17.73 13.61 -5.53
CA THR A 44 -18.70 12.62 -5.04
C THR A 44 -18.15 11.68 -3.94
N TRP A 45 -19.06 11.15 -3.12
CA TRP A 45 -18.73 10.12 -2.12
C TRP A 45 -18.12 8.87 -2.76
N ASN A 46 -18.71 8.39 -3.86
CA ASN A 46 -18.24 7.20 -4.55
C ASN A 46 -16.83 7.38 -5.14
N GLY A 47 -16.51 8.54 -5.72
CA GLY A 47 -15.16 8.77 -6.24
C GLY A 47 -14.11 8.91 -5.13
N LYS A 48 -14.43 9.58 -4.02
CA LYS A 48 -13.54 9.64 -2.83
C LYS A 48 -13.33 8.25 -2.23
N MET A 49 -14.39 7.48 -2.06
CA MET A 49 -14.32 6.11 -1.55
C MET A 49 -13.47 5.23 -2.47
N GLY A 50 -13.72 5.25 -3.78
CA GLY A 50 -12.97 4.49 -4.77
C GLY A 50 -11.48 4.85 -4.75
N PHE A 51 -11.15 6.14 -4.72
CA PHE A 51 -9.75 6.59 -4.63
C PHE A 51 -9.08 6.15 -3.32
N SER A 52 -9.79 6.19 -2.20
CA SER A 52 -9.28 5.68 -0.92
C SER A 52 -9.00 4.17 -0.98
N CYS A 53 -9.93 3.38 -1.53
CA CYS A 53 -9.76 1.93 -1.70
C CYS A 53 -8.54 1.59 -2.57
N ILE A 54 -8.30 2.34 -3.65
CA ILE A 54 -7.12 2.17 -4.50
C ILE A 54 -5.83 2.42 -3.70
N ASN A 55 -5.77 3.52 -2.94
CA ASN A 55 -4.60 3.84 -2.12
C ASN A 55 -4.34 2.80 -1.03
N MET A 56 -5.40 2.33 -0.36
CA MET A 56 -5.29 1.28 0.66
C MET A 56 -4.80 -0.03 0.04
N ALA A 57 -5.40 -0.47 -1.06
CA ALA A 57 -4.98 -1.69 -1.75
C ALA A 57 -3.51 -1.61 -2.21
N LEU A 58 -3.07 -0.44 -2.67
CA LEU A 58 -1.67 -0.22 -3.07
C LEU A 58 -0.72 -0.30 -1.87
N SER A 59 -1.10 0.31 -0.74
CA SER A 59 -0.36 0.23 0.51
C SER A 59 -0.24 -1.21 1.00
N ASP A 60 -1.35 -1.94 1.06
CA ASP A 60 -1.40 -3.34 1.50
C ASP A 60 -0.58 -4.26 0.59
N PHE A 61 -0.67 -4.04 -0.73
CA PHE A 61 0.12 -4.77 -1.71
C PHE A 61 1.62 -4.57 -1.47
N TYR A 62 2.08 -3.33 -1.27
CA TYR A 62 3.50 -3.06 -1.06
C TYR A 62 4.01 -3.45 0.32
N ALA A 63 3.16 -3.41 1.34
CA ALA A 63 3.48 -3.95 2.66
C ALA A 63 3.67 -5.48 2.62
N SER A 64 2.82 -6.17 1.85
CA SER A 64 2.88 -7.63 1.68
C SER A 64 3.96 -8.09 0.70
N ASN A 65 4.42 -7.22 -0.19
CA ASN A 65 5.40 -7.51 -1.23
C ASN A 65 6.62 -6.58 -1.13
N PRO A 66 7.44 -6.65 -0.07
CA PRO A 66 8.56 -5.74 0.15
C PRO A 66 9.63 -5.81 -0.94
N HIS A 67 9.76 -6.95 -1.63
CA HIS A 67 10.72 -7.16 -2.71
C HIS A 67 10.27 -6.61 -4.08
N TYR A 68 9.01 -6.19 -4.24
CA TYR A 68 8.54 -5.59 -5.48
C TYR A 68 9.18 -4.21 -5.67
N ARG A 69 9.99 -4.07 -6.72
CA ARG A 69 10.76 -2.83 -6.96
C ARG A 69 9.97 -1.76 -7.71
N THR A 70 8.92 -2.16 -8.43
CA THR A 70 8.05 -1.24 -9.15
C THR A 70 7.12 -0.51 -8.18
N ARG A 71 7.06 0.82 -8.28
CA ARG A 71 6.22 1.67 -7.44
C ARG A 71 5.27 2.48 -8.31
N LEU A 72 3.97 2.20 -8.18
CA LEU A 72 2.93 2.96 -8.89
C LEU A 72 2.82 4.35 -8.26
N VAL A 73 2.86 5.37 -9.12
CA VAL A 73 2.60 6.76 -8.76
C VAL A 73 1.25 7.12 -9.35
N LEU A 74 0.26 7.29 -8.48
CA LEU A 74 -1.11 7.61 -8.88
C LEU A 74 -1.23 9.12 -9.13
N ASN A 75 -1.54 9.47 -10.37
CA ASN A 75 -1.81 10.85 -10.79
C ASN A 75 -3.32 11.00 -10.94
N SER A 76 -3.99 11.44 -9.88
CA SER A 76 -5.44 11.61 -9.89
C SER A 76 -5.87 12.94 -10.51
N ARG A 77 -6.95 12.91 -11.29
CA ARG A 77 -7.64 14.08 -11.83
C ARG A 77 -9.14 13.95 -11.58
N ASP A 78 -9.75 15.09 -11.28
CA ASP A 78 -11.18 15.17 -11.00
C ASP A 78 -11.97 15.28 -12.31
N SER A 79 -12.96 14.40 -12.51
CA SER A 79 -13.86 14.46 -13.66
C SER A 79 -14.91 15.55 -13.57
N LYS A 80 -15.15 16.14 -12.39
CA LYS A 80 -16.16 17.19 -12.17
C LYS A 80 -17.58 16.79 -12.59
N SER A 81 -17.91 15.49 -12.54
CA SER A 81 -19.17 14.93 -13.05
C SER A 81 -19.44 15.23 -14.53
N ASP A 82 -18.41 15.63 -15.29
CA ASP A 82 -18.52 16.03 -16.66
C ASP A 82 -17.70 15.10 -17.56
N VAL A 83 -18.35 14.57 -18.59
CA VAL A 83 -17.71 13.66 -19.56
C VAL A 83 -16.65 14.38 -20.39
N VAL A 84 -16.84 15.68 -20.68
CA VAL A 84 -15.86 16.47 -21.43
C VAL A 84 -14.67 16.80 -20.52
N GLY A 85 -14.94 17.21 -19.27
CA GLY A 85 -13.93 17.39 -18.22
C GLY A 85 -13.10 16.12 -17.97
N ALA A 86 -13.74 14.96 -17.92
CA ALA A 86 -13.07 13.67 -17.79
C ALA A 86 -12.16 13.36 -19.00
N ALA A 87 -12.66 13.54 -20.22
CA ALA A 87 -11.88 13.32 -21.43
C ALA A 87 -10.68 14.27 -21.51
N ALA A 88 -10.89 15.55 -21.19
CA ALA A 88 -9.83 16.55 -21.14
C ALA A 88 -8.75 16.18 -20.10
N ALA A 89 -9.15 15.77 -18.89
CA ALA A 89 -8.25 15.33 -17.84
C ALA A 89 -7.38 14.13 -18.26
N GLY A 90 -7.91 13.22 -19.09
CA GLY A 90 -7.17 12.10 -19.66
C GLY A 90 -6.19 12.52 -20.75
N SER A 91 -6.61 13.41 -21.65
CA SER A 91 -5.77 13.90 -22.74
C SER A 91 -4.54 14.69 -22.25
N LEU A 92 -4.67 15.41 -21.13
CA LEU A 92 -3.57 16.15 -20.48
C LEU A 92 -2.48 15.25 -19.87
N SER A 93 -2.73 13.94 -19.71
CA SER A 93 -1.73 12.99 -19.20
C SER A 93 -0.82 12.40 -20.29
N LEU A 94 -1.03 12.75 -21.57
CA LEU A 94 -0.24 12.25 -22.71
C LEU A 94 0.72 13.29 -23.32
N SER A 95 0.93 14.44 -22.68
CA SER A 95 1.90 15.47 -23.10
C SER A 95 3.13 15.51 -22.20
#